data_AF-I0IYS7-F1
#
_entry.id   AF-I0IYS7-F1
#
_cell.length_a   1.000
_cell.length_b   1.000
_cell.length_c   1.000
_cell.angle_alpha   90.00
_cell.angle_beta   90.00
_cell.angle_gamma   90.00
#
_symmetry.space_group_name_H-M   'P 1'
#
loop_
_entity.id
_entity.type
_entity.pdbx_description
1 polymer ?
#
loop_
_entity_poly.entity_id
_entity_poly.type
_entity_poly.pdbx_seq_one_letter_code
_entity_poly.pdbx_strand_id
1 'polypeptide(L)'
;LFSKEEEQQASVGVSNVESDPFLSRARQEAVEWMLRVIAHYGFSVLTSILAINYLDRFLASPCFQRDSKPWMIQLVAVTCLSLAAKVEETHVHLLLDLQVEDTKYLFEAKTIQRMELLVLSTLKWKMHPVTPLSFLDHIIRRLGLKNNVHWEFLRRCEHLLLSVVSDSRSVRYLPSVLATATMMHVIDQVET
;
A
#
# COMPACT_ATOMS: atom_id res chain seq x y z
N LEU A 1 -15.76 9.69 4.61
CA LEU A 1 -14.67 8.70 4.77
C LEU A 1 -15.23 7.37 5.23
N PHE A 2 -15.93 7.31 6.36
CA PHE A 2 -16.57 6.08 6.86
C PHE A 2 -17.46 5.32 5.86
N SER A 3 -18.38 5.97 5.15
CA SER A 3 -19.22 5.28 4.15
C SER A 3 -18.40 4.63 3.01
N LYS A 4 -17.31 5.28 2.57
CA LYS A 4 -16.42 4.72 1.55
C LYS A 4 -15.55 3.58 2.10
N GLU A 5 -15.21 3.62 3.38
CA GLU A 5 -14.47 2.57 4.07
C GLU A 5 -15.33 1.29 4.21
N GLU A 6 -16.62 1.43 4.55
CA GLU A 6 -17.58 0.32 4.60
C GLU A 6 -17.75 -0.35 3.21
N GLU A 7 -17.93 0.46 2.16
CA GLU A 7 -17.99 -0.05 0.78
C GLU A 7 -16.71 -0.80 0.36
N GLN A 8 -15.55 -0.31 0.82
CA GLN A 8 -14.26 -0.94 0.54
C GLN A 8 -14.14 -2.28 1.27
N GLN A 9 -14.48 -2.35 2.56
CA GLN A 9 -14.46 -3.60 3.32
C GLN A 9 -15.39 -4.66 2.73
N ALA A 10 -16.60 -4.28 2.31
CA ALA A 10 -17.53 -5.19 1.66
C ALA A 10 -16.96 -5.79 0.36
N SER A 11 -16.07 -5.06 -0.33
CA SER A 11 -15.44 -5.50 -1.58
C SER A 11 -14.18 -6.36 -1.39
N VAL A 12 -13.50 -6.24 -0.24
CA VAL A 12 -12.24 -6.96 0.04
C VAL A 12 -12.50 -8.39 0.51
N GLY A 13 -13.76 -8.73 0.84
CA GLY A 13 -14.24 -10.11 1.00
C GLY A 13 -13.25 -11.01 1.73
N VAL A 14 -13.04 -10.76 3.03
CA VAL A 14 -12.18 -11.49 3.99
C VAL A 14 -11.47 -12.71 3.38
N SER A 15 -10.49 -12.46 2.52
CA SER A 15 -9.72 -13.55 1.92
C SER A 15 -8.59 -13.86 2.89
N ASN A 16 -8.50 -15.12 3.32
CA ASN A 16 -7.48 -15.58 4.23
C ASN A 16 -6.08 -15.57 3.58
N VAL A 17 -5.48 -14.39 3.39
CA VAL A 17 -4.06 -14.25 3.02
C VAL A 17 -3.18 -14.97 4.07
N GLU A 18 -3.68 -15.12 5.30
CA GLU A 18 -3.03 -15.85 6.39
C GLU A 18 -3.14 -17.38 6.33
N SER A 19 -4.02 -17.97 5.52
CA SER A 19 -4.12 -19.43 5.47
C SER A 19 -2.91 -20.09 4.79
N ASP A 20 -2.15 -19.32 3.99
CA ASP A 20 -0.97 -19.81 3.30
C ASP A 20 0.31 -19.09 3.79
N PRO A 21 1.12 -19.74 4.65
CA PRO A 21 2.40 -19.20 5.12
C PRO A 21 3.34 -18.78 3.98
N PHE A 22 3.26 -19.44 2.82
CA PHE A 22 4.05 -19.10 1.66
C PHE A 22 3.64 -17.75 1.07
N LEU A 23 2.33 -17.50 0.94
CA LEU A 23 1.81 -16.24 0.43
C LEU A 23 2.15 -15.07 1.35
N SER A 24 2.06 -15.26 2.67
CA SER A 24 2.43 -14.25 3.66
C SER A 24 3.91 -13.85 3.54
N ARG A 25 4.81 -14.84 3.46
CA ARG A 25 6.25 -14.58 3.27
C ARG A 25 6.54 -13.89 1.92
N ALA A 26 5.93 -14.37 0.85
CA ALA A 26 6.16 -13.78 -0.48
C ALA A 26 5.60 -12.36 -0.59
N ARG A 27 4.47 -12.07 0.07
CA ARG A 27 3.95 -10.70 0.24
C ARG A 27 4.96 -9.84 0.99
N GLN A 28 5.51 -10.33 2.11
CA GLN A 28 6.49 -9.58 2.88
C GLN A 28 7.73 -9.23 2.03
N GLU A 29 8.31 -10.21 1.31
CA GLU A 29 9.45 -9.97 0.42
C GLU A 29 9.12 -8.94 -0.68
N ALA A 30 7.91 -9.00 -1.23
CA ALA A 30 7.44 -8.06 -2.24
C ALA A 30 7.26 -6.64 -1.69
N VAL A 31 6.64 -6.49 -0.51
CA VAL A 31 6.46 -5.19 0.14
C VAL A 31 7.81 -4.57 0.51
N GLU A 32 8.73 -5.35 1.08
CA GLU A 32 10.08 -4.88 1.39
C GLU A 32 10.81 -4.38 0.13
N TRP A 33 10.69 -5.10 -0.99
CA TRP A 33 11.22 -4.64 -2.27
C TRP A 33 10.56 -3.34 -2.74
N MET A 34 9.22 -3.24 -2.68
CA MET A 34 8.49 -2.03 -3.09
C MET A 34 8.94 -0.81 -2.27
N LEU A 35 9.10 -0.96 -0.95
CA LEU A 35 9.54 0.13 -0.08
C LEU A 35 10.97 0.59 -0.41
N ARG A 36 11.87 -0.32 -0.75
CA ARG A 36 13.23 0.05 -1.21
C ARG A 36 13.18 0.86 -2.50
N VAL A 37 12.39 0.43 -3.48
CA VAL A 37 12.25 1.15 -4.75
C VAL A 37 11.60 2.53 -4.54
N ILE A 38 10.58 2.62 -3.69
CA ILE A 38 9.95 3.89 -3.34
C ILE A 38 10.95 4.83 -2.68
N ALA A 39 11.77 4.34 -1.74
CA ALA A 39 12.82 5.12 -1.10
C ALA A 39 13.88 5.58 -2.12
N HIS A 40 14.26 4.72 -3.06
CA HIS A 40 15.22 5.03 -4.13
C HIS A 40 14.75 6.20 -5.02
N TYR A 41 13.47 6.21 -5.39
CA TYR A 41 12.89 7.28 -6.23
C TYR A 41 12.35 8.47 -5.44
N GLY A 42 12.31 8.40 -4.11
CA GLY A 42 11.74 9.44 -3.27
C GLY A 42 10.23 9.62 -3.45
N PHE A 43 9.50 8.53 -3.77
CA PHE A 43 8.04 8.57 -3.87
C PHE A 43 7.38 8.82 -2.50
N SER A 44 6.15 9.33 -2.54
CA SER A 44 5.39 9.68 -1.34
C SER A 44 4.98 8.44 -0.51
N VAL A 45 4.69 8.68 0.77
CA VAL A 45 4.13 7.65 1.66
C VAL A 45 2.76 7.18 1.16
N LEU A 46 1.97 8.07 0.55
CA LEU A 46 0.69 7.72 -0.04
C LEU A 46 0.86 6.73 -1.20
N THR A 47 1.85 6.92 -2.08
CA THR A 47 2.22 5.95 -3.13
C THR A 47 2.53 4.58 -2.54
N SER A 48 3.27 4.52 -1.43
CA SER A 48 3.55 3.26 -0.73
C SER A 48 2.28 2.56 -0.26
N ILE A 49 1.39 3.29 0.41
CA ILE A 49 0.15 2.74 0.96
C ILE A 49 -0.80 2.30 -0.17
N LEU A 50 -0.89 3.06 -1.26
CA LEU A 50 -1.69 2.68 -2.42
C LEU A 50 -1.14 1.41 -3.08
N ALA A 51 0.17 1.33 -3.26
CA ALA A 51 0.80 0.18 -3.89
C ALA A 51 0.60 -1.10 -3.06
N ILE A 52 0.79 -1.03 -1.74
CA ILE A 52 0.52 -2.15 -0.82
C ILE A 52 -0.97 -2.52 -0.84
N ASN A 53 -1.87 -1.53 -0.84
CA ASN A 53 -3.31 -1.77 -0.91
C ASN A 53 -3.72 -2.49 -2.20
N TYR A 54 -3.15 -2.11 -3.35
CA TYR A 54 -3.42 -2.78 -4.62
C TYR A 54 -2.90 -4.22 -4.62
N LEU A 55 -1.70 -4.44 -4.10
CA LEU A 55 -1.10 -5.76 -3.95
C LEU A 55 -2.02 -6.66 -3.12
N ASP A 56 -2.41 -6.22 -1.94
CA ASP A 56 -3.24 -7.00 -1.01
C ASP A 56 -4.60 -7.35 -1.61
N ARG A 57 -5.27 -6.38 -2.23
CA ARG A 57 -6.55 -6.59 -2.92
C ARG A 57 -6.44 -7.53 -4.12
N PHE A 58 -5.29 -7.52 -4.81
CA PHE A 58 -5.06 -8.41 -5.94
C PHE A 58 -4.75 -9.83 -5.48
N LEU A 59 -3.91 -10.01 -4.46
CA LEU A 59 -3.59 -11.32 -3.87
C LEU A 59 -4.83 -11.97 -3.21
N ALA A 60 -5.74 -11.14 -2.70
CA ALA A 60 -7.05 -11.55 -2.20
C ALA A 60 -7.99 -12.08 -3.30
N SER A 61 -7.72 -11.78 -4.57
CA SER A 61 -8.60 -12.14 -5.67
C SER A 61 -8.60 -13.65 -5.96
N PRO A 62 -9.77 -14.26 -6.24
CA PRO A 62 -9.86 -15.65 -6.66
C PRO A 62 -9.04 -15.96 -7.93
N CYS A 63 -8.79 -14.95 -8.77
CA CYS A 63 -8.01 -15.10 -9.99
C CYS A 63 -6.54 -15.42 -9.69
N PHE A 64 -5.99 -14.94 -8.57
CA PHE A 64 -4.59 -15.13 -8.22
C PHE A 64 -4.36 -16.43 -7.43
N GLN A 65 -5.30 -16.77 -6.53
CA GLN A 65 -5.15 -17.90 -5.61
C GLN A 65 -5.06 -19.29 -6.27
N ARG A 66 -5.37 -19.42 -7.57
CA ARG A 66 -5.27 -20.71 -8.28
C ARG A 66 -3.86 -21.08 -8.75
N ASP A 67 -2.98 -20.10 -8.97
CA ASP A 67 -1.68 -20.31 -9.64
C ASP A 67 -0.57 -19.42 -9.02
N SER A 68 -0.45 -19.39 -7.69
CA SER A 68 0.49 -18.50 -6.98
C SER A 68 1.96 -18.92 -7.14
N LYS A 69 2.64 -18.40 -8.17
CA LYS A 69 4.10 -18.59 -8.36
C LYS A 69 4.89 -17.39 -7.81
N PRO A 70 6.11 -17.59 -7.25
CA PRO A 70 6.93 -16.49 -6.71
C PRO A 70 7.15 -15.33 -7.69
N TRP A 71 7.45 -15.64 -8.96
CA TRP A 71 7.67 -14.62 -9.99
C TRP A 71 6.41 -13.80 -10.30
N MET A 72 5.22 -14.37 -10.10
CA MET A 72 3.96 -13.66 -10.33
C MET A 72 3.75 -12.60 -9.24
N ILE A 73 4.10 -12.89 -7.99
CA ILE A 73 4.00 -11.91 -6.89
C ILE A 73 4.93 -10.73 -7.16
N GLN A 74 6.16 -10.98 -7.62
CA GLN A 74 7.08 -9.92 -8.02
C GLN A 74 6.52 -9.08 -9.18
N LEU A 75 5.94 -9.71 -10.19
CA LEU A 75 5.30 -9.00 -11.31
C LEU A 75 4.13 -8.14 -10.82
N VAL A 76 3.27 -8.67 -9.95
CA VAL A 76 2.17 -7.92 -9.32
C VAL A 76 2.73 -6.73 -8.55
N ALA A 77 3.80 -6.91 -7.76
CA ALA A 77 4.42 -5.85 -6.97
C ALA A 77 4.93 -4.69 -7.85
N VAL A 78 5.67 -5.00 -8.91
CA VAL A 78 6.14 -4.02 -9.90
C VAL A 78 4.96 -3.28 -10.54
N THR A 79 3.91 -4.02 -10.90
CA THR A 79 2.69 -3.46 -11.49
C THR A 79 1.93 -2.56 -10.52
N CYS A 80 1.74 -2.97 -9.27
CA CYS A 80 1.05 -2.20 -8.24
C CYS A 80 1.81 -0.91 -7.91
N LEU A 81 3.14 -0.99 -7.84
CA LEU A 81 3.99 0.20 -7.66
C LEU A 81 3.86 1.17 -8.85
N SER A 82 3.93 0.65 -10.08
CA SER A 82 3.74 1.47 -11.28
C SER A 82 2.37 2.16 -11.30
N LEU A 83 1.30 1.43 -10.98
CA LEU A 83 -0.05 1.99 -10.92
C LEU A 83 -0.17 3.05 -9.81
N ALA A 84 0.41 2.82 -8.63
CA ALA A 84 0.37 3.80 -7.55
C ALA A 84 1.14 5.08 -7.91
N ALA A 85 2.33 4.94 -8.50
CA ALA A 85 3.10 6.08 -8.98
C ALA A 85 2.32 6.87 -10.05
N LYS A 86 1.63 6.20 -10.99
CA LYS A 86 0.78 6.86 -11.99
C LYS A 86 -0.44 7.58 -11.43
N VAL A 87 -0.90 7.17 -10.26
CA VAL A 87 -2.08 7.76 -9.59
C VAL A 87 -1.68 8.99 -8.79
N GLU A 88 -0.55 8.93 -8.08
CA GLU A 88 -0.20 9.92 -7.06
C GLU A 88 0.99 10.82 -7.44
N GLU A 89 1.97 10.30 -8.17
CA GLU A 89 3.22 11.03 -8.42
C GLU A 89 3.13 11.91 -9.67
N THR A 90 3.69 13.12 -9.59
CA THR A 90 3.70 14.06 -10.72
C THR A 90 4.65 13.63 -11.84
N HIS A 91 5.71 12.90 -11.49
CA HIS A 91 6.72 12.41 -12.43
C HIS A 91 6.86 10.89 -12.28
N VAL A 92 6.30 10.17 -13.24
CA VAL A 92 6.41 8.71 -13.28
C VAL A 92 7.63 8.35 -14.12
N HIS A 93 8.62 7.70 -13.50
CA HIS A 93 9.77 7.13 -14.21
C HIS A 93 9.36 6.00 -15.15
N LEU A 94 10.22 5.62 -16.11
CA LEU A 94 9.91 4.56 -17.06
C LEU A 94 9.66 3.23 -16.31
N LEU A 95 8.73 2.41 -16.81
CA LEU A 95 8.38 1.10 -16.22
C LEU A 95 9.59 0.18 -16.01
N LEU A 96 10.58 0.28 -16.89
CA LEU A 96 11.81 -0.51 -16.83
C LEU A 96 12.73 -0.02 -15.71
N ASP A 97 12.71 1.28 -15.42
CA ASP A 97 13.50 1.87 -14.35
C ASP A 97 12.92 1.41 -13.01
N LEU A 98 11.62 1.19 -12.87
CA LEU A 98 11.02 0.70 -11.61
C LEU A 98 11.50 -0.68 -11.13
N GLN A 99 12.30 -1.40 -11.92
CA GLN A 99 12.84 -2.73 -11.58
C GLN A 99 14.26 -2.71 -10.99
N VAL A 100 14.62 -1.64 -10.27
CA VAL A 100 15.92 -1.51 -9.55
C VAL A 100 15.97 -2.37 -8.28
N GLU A 101 17.15 -2.40 -7.65
CA GLU A 101 17.43 -2.96 -6.32
C GLU A 101 17.19 -4.48 -6.21
N ASP A 102 18.02 -5.23 -6.94
CA ASP A 102 18.11 -6.70 -6.87
C ASP A 102 16.76 -7.41 -7.12
N THR A 103 16.08 -7.00 -8.20
CA THR A 103 14.91 -7.73 -8.69
C THR A 103 15.32 -9.16 -9.08
N LYS A 104 14.74 -10.17 -8.39
CA LYS A 104 14.94 -11.59 -8.71
C LYS A 104 14.53 -11.95 -10.14
N TYR A 105 13.63 -11.16 -10.72
CA TYR A 105 13.05 -11.36 -12.05
C TYR A 105 12.98 -10.02 -12.78
N LEU A 106 13.31 -10.03 -14.07
CA LEU A 106 13.17 -8.89 -14.96
C LEU A 106 12.02 -9.14 -15.93
N PHE A 107 11.14 -8.16 -16.04
CA PHE A 107 9.95 -8.20 -16.88
C PHE A 107 10.02 -7.14 -17.97
N GLU A 108 9.62 -7.54 -19.18
CA GLU A 108 9.44 -6.59 -20.28
C GLU A 108 8.30 -5.61 -19.96
N ALA A 109 8.44 -4.36 -20.43
CA ALA A 109 7.41 -3.32 -20.25
C ALA A 109 6.02 -3.78 -20.73
N LYS A 110 5.96 -4.55 -21.83
CA LYS A 110 4.71 -5.09 -22.37
C LYS A 110 4.02 -6.08 -21.41
N THR A 111 4.81 -6.87 -20.69
CA THR A 111 4.30 -7.80 -19.66
C THR A 111 3.74 -7.03 -18.48
N ILE A 112 4.46 -5.99 -18.03
CA ILE A 112 3.99 -5.10 -16.96
C ILE A 112 2.68 -4.41 -17.36
N GLN A 113 2.58 -3.85 -18.57
CA GLN A 113 1.37 -3.19 -19.06
C GLN A 113 0.16 -4.13 -19.15
N ARG A 114 0.36 -5.37 -19.59
CA ARG A 114 -0.71 -6.39 -19.58
C ARG A 114 -1.18 -6.68 -18.16
N MET A 115 -0.22 -6.76 -17.23
CA MET A 115 -0.53 -6.97 -15.83
C MET A 115 -1.23 -5.76 -15.21
N GLU A 116 -0.88 -4.53 -15.59
CA GLU A 116 -1.58 -3.30 -15.16
C GLU A 116 -3.05 -3.37 -15.51
N LEU A 117 -3.39 -3.75 -16.75
CA LEU A 117 -4.78 -3.92 -17.18
C LEU A 117 -5.50 -5.01 -16.37
N LEU A 118 -4.83 -6.11 -16.05
CA LEU A 118 -5.39 -7.17 -15.22
C LEU A 118 -5.66 -6.68 -13.80
N VAL A 119 -4.70 -6.00 -13.18
CA VAL A 119 -4.82 -5.43 -11.82
C VAL A 119 -5.95 -4.39 -11.79
N LEU A 120 -5.98 -3.46 -12.75
CA LEU A 120 -7.06 -2.47 -12.88
C LEU A 120 -8.44 -3.13 -13.02
N SER A 121 -8.54 -4.15 -13.85
CA SER A 121 -9.80 -4.88 -14.08
C SER A 121 -10.25 -5.61 -12.81
N THR A 122 -9.34 -6.29 -12.11
CA THR A 122 -9.59 -6.97 -10.84
C THR A 122 -10.04 -6.00 -9.75
N LEU A 123 -9.43 -4.81 -9.69
CA LEU A 123 -9.77 -3.75 -8.74
C LEU A 123 -11.02 -2.95 -9.18
N LYS A 124 -11.65 -3.30 -10.30
CA LYS A 124 -12.78 -2.57 -10.91
C LYS A 124 -12.47 -1.08 -11.10
N TRP A 125 -11.23 -0.76 -11.44
CA TRP A 125 -10.70 0.60 -11.63
C TRP A 125 -10.83 1.50 -10.39
N LYS A 126 -11.10 0.92 -9.20
CA LYS A 126 -11.17 1.66 -7.93
C LYS A 126 -9.76 1.89 -7.36
N MET A 127 -9.07 2.88 -7.92
CA MET A 127 -7.68 3.25 -7.61
C MET A 127 -7.52 4.29 -6.49
N HIS A 128 -8.61 4.82 -5.94
CA HIS A 128 -8.53 5.77 -4.82
C HIS A 128 -9.25 5.17 -3.60
N PRO A 129 -8.68 4.12 -2.99
CA PRO A 129 -9.23 3.56 -1.76
C PRO A 129 -9.15 4.59 -0.63
N VAL A 130 -9.98 4.40 0.40
CA VAL A 130 -9.80 5.12 1.66
C VAL A 130 -8.56 4.57 2.34
N THR A 131 -7.63 5.45 2.69
CA THR A 131 -6.37 5.11 3.35
C THR A 131 -6.34 5.62 4.79
N PRO A 132 -5.54 5.02 5.68
CA PRO A 132 -5.34 5.56 7.03
C PRO A 132 -4.87 7.02 7.00
N LEU A 133 -4.04 7.41 6.02
CA LEU A 133 -3.60 8.80 5.81
C LEU A 133 -4.77 9.76 5.61
N SER A 134 -5.82 9.34 4.90
CA SER A 134 -7.02 10.17 4.67
C SER A 134 -7.72 10.52 5.99
N PHE A 135 -7.74 9.58 6.95
CA PHE A 135 -8.29 9.81 8.27
C PHE A 135 -7.33 10.64 9.15
N LEU A 136 -6.02 10.36 9.09
CA LEU A 136 -5.02 11.16 9.81
C LEU A 136 -5.12 12.64 9.46
N ASP A 137 -5.05 12.97 8.17
CA ASP A 137 -5.15 14.35 7.69
C ASP A 137 -6.48 15.00 8.12
N HIS A 138 -7.58 14.25 8.07
CA HIS A 138 -8.87 14.74 8.54
C HIS A 138 -8.89 15.07 10.04
N ILE A 139 -8.36 14.17 10.89
CA ILE A 139 -8.35 14.34 12.35
C ILE A 139 -7.39 15.47 12.73
N ILE A 140 -6.20 15.51 12.15
CA ILE A 140 -5.17 16.50 12.48
C ILE A 140 -5.63 17.92 12.15
N ARG A 141 -6.31 18.13 11.01
CA ARG A 141 -6.91 19.43 10.67
C ARG A 141 -7.94 19.89 11.71
N ARG A 142 -8.60 18.97 12.42
CA ARG A 142 -9.56 19.30 13.50
C ARG A 142 -8.87 19.64 14.83
N LEU A 143 -7.66 19.14 15.06
CA LEU A 143 -6.90 19.39 16.29
C LEU A 143 -6.20 20.77 16.31
N GLY A 144 -6.15 21.48 15.17
CA GLY A 144 -5.66 22.86 15.12
C GLY A 144 -4.16 23.01 15.46
N LEU A 145 -3.35 21.98 15.20
CA LEU A 145 -1.91 22.00 15.48
C LEU A 145 -1.19 23.09 14.66
N LYS A 146 -0.27 23.83 15.28
CA LYS A 146 0.54 24.88 14.63
C LYS A 146 1.59 24.25 13.70
N ASN A 147 1.85 24.91 12.56
CA ASN A 147 2.54 24.37 11.38
C ASN A 147 3.76 23.48 11.65
N ASN A 148 4.74 23.90 12.45
CA ASN A 148 5.98 23.10 12.61
C ASN A 148 5.75 21.80 13.41
N VAL A 149 4.96 21.85 14.48
CA VAL A 149 4.63 20.66 15.30
C VAL A 149 3.70 19.72 14.51
N HIS A 150 2.82 20.29 13.70
CA HIS A 150 1.93 19.57 12.80
C HIS A 150 2.69 18.70 11.79
N TRP A 151 3.72 19.25 11.12
CA TRP A 151 4.50 18.49 10.14
C TRP A 151 5.33 17.36 10.75
N GLU A 152 5.94 17.61 11.91
CA GLU A 152 6.70 16.58 12.64
C GLU A 152 5.78 15.44 13.12
N PHE A 153 4.61 15.77 13.66
CA PHE A 153 3.62 14.80 14.09
C PHE A 153 3.11 13.95 12.92
N LEU A 154 2.80 14.58 11.79
CA LEU A 154 2.39 13.89 10.56
C LEU A 154 3.46 12.92 10.09
N ARG A 155 4.71 13.37 9.99
CA ARG A 155 5.83 12.52 9.56
C ARG A 155 5.99 11.28 10.45
N ARG A 156 5.85 11.43 11.78
CA ARG A 156 5.90 10.31 12.72
C ARG A 156 4.75 9.33 12.50
N CYS A 157 3.53 9.85 12.32
CA CYS A 157 2.37 9.03 12.03
C CYS A 157 2.51 8.28 10.70
N GLU A 158 3.00 8.96 9.65
CA GLU A 158 3.26 8.38 8.34
C GLU A 158 4.27 7.23 8.40
N HIS A 159 5.40 7.44 9.09
CA HIS A 159 6.44 6.43 9.24
C HIS A 159 5.92 5.21 10.03
N LEU A 160 5.19 5.45 11.12
CA LEU A 160 4.59 4.37 11.91
C LEU A 160 3.54 3.62 11.10
N LEU A 161 2.63 4.32 10.40
CA LEU A 161 1.66 3.70 9.52
C LEU A 161 2.33 2.82 8.47
N LEU A 162 3.41 3.31 7.84
CA LEU A 162 4.14 2.57 6.82
C LEU A 162 4.68 1.25 7.40
N SER A 163 5.24 1.29 8.61
CA SER A 163 5.70 0.08 9.31
C SER A 163 4.55 -0.89 9.62
N VAL A 164 3.37 -0.37 10.00
CA VAL A 164 2.20 -1.18 10.33
C VAL A 164 1.60 -1.83 9.08
N VAL A 165 1.39 -1.08 8.00
CA VAL A 165 0.79 -1.62 6.75
C VAL A 165 1.69 -2.63 6.04
N SER A 166 3.00 -2.60 6.34
CA SER A 166 3.96 -3.58 5.85
C SER A 166 3.71 -4.96 6.44
N ASP A 167 3.17 -5.04 7.66
CA ASP A 167 2.77 -6.29 8.29
C ASP A 167 1.50 -6.84 7.62
N SER A 168 1.49 -8.13 7.25
CA SER A 168 0.33 -8.77 6.63
C SER A 168 -0.92 -8.78 7.52
N ARG A 169 -0.74 -8.72 8.84
CA ARG A 169 -1.83 -8.67 9.82
C ARG A 169 -2.63 -7.38 9.75
N SER A 170 -2.03 -6.31 9.22
CA SER A 170 -2.64 -4.98 9.12
C SER A 170 -3.88 -4.96 8.22
N VAL A 171 -3.96 -5.86 7.23
CA VAL A 171 -5.06 -5.97 6.26
C VAL A 171 -6.42 -6.20 6.93
N ARG A 172 -6.43 -6.73 8.15
CA ARG A 172 -7.65 -7.00 8.94
C ARG A 172 -8.27 -5.76 9.54
N TYR A 173 -7.49 -4.70 9.71
CA TYR A 173 -7.94 -3.51 10.41
C TYR A 173 -8.49 -2.48 9.44
N LEU A 174 -9.51 -1.77 9.91
CA LEU A 174 -10.09 -0.63 9.22
C LEU A 174 -9.04 0.49 9.08
N PRO A 175 -8.95 1.17 7.92
CA PRO A 175 -8.15 2.39 7.77
C PRO A 175 -8.34 3.43 8.90
N SER A 176 -9.56 3.63 9.37
CA SER A 176 -9.90 4.52 10.48
C SER A 176 -9.30 4.07 11.80
N VAL A 177 -9.34 2.76 12.09
CA VAL A 177 -8.75 2.16 13.30
C VAL A 177 -7.22 2.26 13.26
N LEU A 178 -6.61 1.99 12.10
CA LEU A 178 -5.16 2.14 11.93
C LEU A 178 -4.73 3.59 12.14
N ALA A 179 -5.48 4.55 11.60
CA ALA A 179 -5.20 5.98 11.76
C ALA A 179 -5.27 6.40 13.24
N THR A 180 -6.36 6.08 13.94
CA THR A 180 -6.53 6.46 15.36
C THR A 180 -5.52 5.78 16.27
N ALA A 181 -5.25 4.49 16.07
CA ALA A 181 -4.24 3.76 16.85
C ALA A 181 -2.83 4.36 16.67
N THR A 182 -2.48 4.71 15.42
CA THR A 182 -1.21 5.39 15.11
C THR A 182 -1.13 6.73 15.82
N MET A 183 -2.18 7.55 15.75
CA MET A 183 -2.19 8.87 16.42
C MET A 183 -2.03 8.74 17.93
N MET A 184 -2.80 7.85 18.56
CA MET A 184 -2.71 7.65 20.02
C MET A 184 -1.31 7.21 20.44
N HIS A 185 -0.68 6.31 19.68
CA HIS A 185 0.68 5.88 19.97
C HIS A 185 1.69 7.02 19.82
N VAL A 186 1.60 7.83 18.76
CA VAL A 186 2.52 8.96 18.57
C VAL A 186 2.33 10.04 19.64
N ILE A 187 1.09 10.27 20.11
CA ILE A 187 0.80 11.19 21.21
C ILE A 187 1.46 10.70 22.52
N ASP A 188 1.29 9.43 22.86
CA ASP A 188 1.86 8.81 24.06
C ASP A 188 3.41 8.91 24.10
N GLN A 189 4.06 8.74 22.94
CA GLN A 189 5.52 8.88 22.78
C GLN A 189 6.02 10.34 22.88
N VAL A 190 5.13 11.34 22.80
CA VAL A 190 5.48 12.76 22.95
C VAL A 190 5.28 13.23 24.39
N GLU A 191 4.39 12.57 25.15
CA GLU A 191 4.13 12.88 26.56
C GLU A 191 5.12 12.22 27.53
N THR A 192 5.89 11.22 27.07
CA THR A 192 6.94 10.50 27.82
C THR A 192 8.34 11.06 27.58
#